data_AF-A0A8D2AY75-F1
#
_entry.id   AF-A0A8D2AY75-F1
#
_cell.length_a   1.000
_cell.length_b   1.000
_cell.length_c   1.000
_cell.angle_alpha   90.00
_cell.angle_beta   90.00
_cell.angle_gamma   90.00
#
_symmetry.space_group_name_H-M   'P 1'
#
loop_
_entity.id
_entity.type
_entity.pdbx_description
1 polymer ?
#
loop_
_entity_poly.entity_id
_entity_poly.type
_entity_poly.pdbx_seq_one_letter_code
_entity_poly.pdbx_strand_id
1 'polypeptide(L)' 'IGDAYKRLTRHRCRMVRRGIDAEPLYVGYCNHENKL' A
#
# COMPACT_ATOMS: atom_id res chain seq x y z
N ILE A 1 -18.00 -3.06 4.86
CA ILE A 1 -17.09 -3.18 3.69
C ILE A 1 -15.86 -2.26 3.76
N GLY A 2 -15.91 -1.06 4.37
CA GLY A 2 -14.76 -0.11 4.34
C GLY A 2 -13.56 -0.40 5.26
N ASP A 3 -13.68 -1.25 6.29
CA ASP A 3 -12.58 -1.48 7.26
C ASP A 3 -11.47 -2.40 6.71
N ALA A 4 -11.85 -3.47 6.02
CA ALA A 4 -10.91 -4.39 5.39
C ALA A 4 -10.03 -3.67 4.36
N TYR A 5 -10.62 -2.77 3.57
CA TYR A 5 -9.90 -1.96 2.60
C TYR A 5 -8.81 -1.11 3.28
N LYS A 6 -9.15 -0.36 4.34
CA LYS A 6 -8.18 0.46 5.10
C LYS A 6 -7.01 -0.38 5.64
N ARG A 7 -7.31 -1.58 6.17
CA ARG A 7 -6.29 -2.50 6.70
C ARG A 7 -5.37 -3.03 5.61
N LEU A 8 -5.93 -3.41 4.46
CA LEU A 8 -5.17 -3.91 3.33
C LEU A 8 -4.31 -2.81 2.69
N THR A 9 -4.81 -1.57 2.53
CA THR A 9 -4.01 -0.43 2.05
C THR A 9 -2.81 -0.18 2.96
N ARG A 10 -3.00 -0.13 4.29
CA ARG A 10 -1.88 0.02 5.25
C ARG A 10 -0.92 -1.16 5.21
N HIS A 11 -1.41 -2.37 4.95
CA HIS A 11 -0.58 -3.55 4.82
C HIS A 11 0.28 -3.49 3.56
N ARG A 12 -0.32 -3.15 2.41
CA ARG A 12 0.40 -2.94 1.15
C ARG A 12 1.53 -1.92 1.30
N CYS A 13 1.27 -0.77 1.92
CA CYS A 13 2.32 0.23 2.15
C CYS A 13 3.47 -0.28 3.04
N ARG A 14 3.20 -1.24 3.97
CA ARG A 14 4.26 -1.88 4.76
C ARG A 14 5.11 -2.85 3.94
N MET A 15 4.53 -3.50 2.92
CA MET A 15 5.27 -4.37 1.99
C MET A 15 6.19 -3.53 1.10
N VAL A 16 5.66 -2.49 0.47
CA VAL A 16 6.44 -1.57 -0.38
C VAL A 16 7.58 -0.91 0.37
N ARG A 17 7.34 -0.46 1.62
CA ARG A 17 8.41 0.10 2.48
C ARG A 17 9.58 -0.86 2.74
N ARG A 18 9.36 -2.17 2.58
CA ARG A 18 10.37 -3.22 2.74
C ARG A 18 11.04 -3.61 1.40
N GLY A 19 10.72 -2.91 0.31
CA GLY A 19 11.21 -3.24 -1.03
C GLY A 19 10.46 -4.39 -1.70
N ILE A 20 9.29 -4.79 -1.17
CA ILE A 20 8.44 -5.79 -1.80
C ILE A 20 7.48 -5.05 -2.71
N ASP A 21 7.61 -5.26 -4.01
CA ASP A 21 6.71 -4.67 -4.99
C ASP A 21 5.35 -5.37 -4.93
N ALA A 22 4.33 -4.62 -4.51
CA ALA A 22 3.00 -5.15 -4.23
C ALA A 22 1.94 -4.39 -5.03
N GLU A 23 1.15 -5.16 -5.79
CA GLU A 23 0.05 -4.67 -6.63
C GLU A 23 -0.91 -3.76 -5.81
N PRO A 24 -1.28 -2.58 -6.33
CA PRO A 24 -2.24 -1.69 -5.67
C PRO A 24 -3.66 -2.28 -5.73
N LEU A 25 -4.40 -2.17 -4.61
CA LEU A 25 -5.77 -2.70 -4.50
C LEU A 25 -6.81 -1.81 -5.21
N TYR A 26 -6.45 -0.58 -5.55
CA TYR A 26 -7.21 0.43 -6.29
C TYR A 26 -6.26 1.56 -6.71
N VAL A 27 -6.71 2.49 -7.57
CA VAL A 27 -5.94 3.69 -7.93
C VAL A 27 -5.63 4.51 -6.66
N GLY A 28 -4.35 4.56 -6.29
CA GLY A 28 -3.87 5.24 -5.10
C GLY A 28 -2.40 4.97 -4.83
N TYR A 29 -1.75 5.90 -4.15
CA TYR A 29 -0.32 5.85 -3.84
C TYR A 29 -0.10 5.65 -2.33
N CYS A 30 0.96 4.94 -1.97
CA CYS A 30 1.47 4.97 -0.60
C CYS A 30 2.41 6.18 -0.43
N ASN A 31 2.38 6.85 0.74
CA ASN A 31 3.27 7.99 1.02
C ASN A 31 4.77 7.65 0.88
N HIS A 32 5.12 6.37 0.93
CA HIS A 32 6.49 5.86 0.81
C HIS A 32 6.85 5.42 -0.63
N GLU A 33 5.94 5.55 -1.60
CA GLU A 33 6.26 5.25 -3.01
C GLU A 33 7.08 6.36 -3.66
N ASN A 34 7.12 7.55 -3.05
CA ASN A 34 8.02 8.65 -3.40
C ASN A 34 9.34 8.57 -2.62
N LYS A 35 9.99 7.41 -2.63
CA LYS A 35 11.43 7.29 -2.39
C LYS A 35 12.09 6.67 -3.61
N LEU A 36 11.93 7.37 -4.73
CA LEU A 36 12.88 7.38 -5.83
C LEU A 36 13.73 8.63 -5.66
#